data_AF-A0A494Z5I8-F1
#
_entry.id   AF-A0A494Z5I8-F1
#
_cell.length_a   1.000
_cell.length_b   1.000
_cell.length_c   1.000
_cell.angle_alpha   90.00
_cell.angle_beta   90.00
_cell.angle_gamma   90.00
#
_symmetry.space_group_name_H-M   'P 1'
#
loop_
_entity.id
_entity.type
_entity.pdbx_description
1 polymer ?
#
loop_
_entity_poly.entity_id
_entity_poly.type
_entity_poly.pdbx_seq_one_letter_code
_entity_poly.pdbx_strand_id
1 'polypeptide(L)' 'MRAFVSIVFIASAVSFLYKWRYRVMNALLAIGIIRKLAVKISMNLPGLRAKLLPSLFRNEM' A
#
# COMPACT_ATOMS: atom_id res chain seq x y z
N MET A 1 -28.40 -7.28 -2.21
CA MET A 1 -27.51 -8.45 -2.04
C MET A 1 -26.02 -8.10 -2.11
N ARG A 2 -25.53 -7.38 -3.14
CA ARG A 2 -24.10 -7.06 -3.32
C ARG A 2 -23.43 -6.32 -2.13
N ALA A 3 -24.08 -5.30 -1.58
CA ALA A 3 -23.52 -4.51 -0.47
C ALA A 3 -23.38 -5.32 0.84
N PHE A 4 -24.34 -6.20 1.13
CA PHE A 4 -24.31 -7.05 2.32
C PHE A 4 -23.16 -8.07 2.24
N VAL A 5 -22.97 -8.67 1.06
CA VAL A 5 -21.84 -9.57 0.79
C VAL A 5 -20.51 -8.83 0.93
N SER A 6 -20.38 -7.61 0.37
CA SER A 6 -19.17 -6.81 0.51
C SER A 6 -18.85 -6.47 1.97
N ILE A 7 -19.85 -6.11 2.77
CA ILE A 7 -19.67 -5.79 4.21
C ILE A 7 -19.22 -7.03 4.99
N VAL A 8 -19.85 -8.18 4.76
CA VAL A 8 -19.48 -9.45 5.41
C VAL A 8 -18.08 -9.91 4.98
N PHE A 9 -17.73 -9.68 3.72
CA PHE A 9 -16.41 -10.01 3.19
C PHE A 9 -15.31 -9.12 3.79
N ILE A 10 -15.58 -7.81 3.92
CA ILE A 10 -14.67 -6.86 4.58
C ILE A 10 -14.53 -7.21 6.06
N ALA A 11 -15.63 -7.47 6.77
CA ALA A 11 -15.61 -7.86 8.17
C ALA A 11 -14.80 -9.16 8.39
N SER A 12 -15.02 -10.17 7.56
CA SER A 12 -14.27 -11.43 7.61
C SER A 12 -12.80 -11.25 7.29
N ALA A 13 -12.48 -10.43 6.27
CA ALA A 13 -11.11 -10.10 5.91
C ALA A 13 -10.38 -9.38 7.05
N VAL A 14 -11.05 -8.44 7.74
CA VAL A 14 -10.50 -7.72 8.91
C VAL A 14 -10.30 -8.67 10.09
N SER A 15 -11.25 -9.56 10.38
CA SER A 15 -11.10 -10.58 11.44
C SER A 15 -9.95 -11.55 11.17
N PHE A 16 -9.77 -11.98 9.91
CA PHE A 16 -8.63 -12.80 9.51
C PHE A 16 -7.30 -12.03 9.60
N LEU A 17 -7.29 -10.75 9.20
CA LEU A 17 -6.14 -9.85 9.37
C LEU A 17 -5.72 -9.75 10.84
N TYR A 18 -6.69 -9.67 11.75
CA TYR A 18 -6.43 -9.55 13.18
C TYR A 18 -5.90 -10.87 13.76
N LYS A 19 -6.43 -12.02 13.31
CA LYS A 19 -5.97 -13.34 13.75
C LYS A 19 -4.58 -13.69 13.18
N TRP A 20 -4.27 -13.22 11.97
CA TRP A 20 -2.98 -13.40 11.31
C TRP A 20 -2.10 -12.15 11.38
N ARG A 21 -2.30 -11.30 12.41
CA ARG A 21 -1.67 -9.98 12.56
C ARG A 21 -0.19 -9.98 12.20
N TYR A 22 0.56 -10.98 12.66
CA TYR A 22 1.98 -11.08 12.36
C TYR A 22 2.29 -11.63 10.98
N ARG A 23 1.52 -12.59 10.45
CA ARG A 23 1.78 -13.19 9.13
C ARG A 23 1.41 -12.25 7.98
N VAL A 24 0.32 -11.48 8.14
CA VAL A 24 -0.08 -10.46 7.17
C VAL A 24 0.81 -9.23 7.26
N MET A 25 1.15 -8.76 8.46
CA MET A 25 2.11 -7.65 8.60
C MET A 25 3.47 -8.02 8.01
N ASN A 26 3.94 -9.25 8.28
CA ASN A 26 5.20 -9.72 7.72
C ASN A 26 5.10 -9.98 6.21
N ALA A 27 3.96 -10.42 5.67
CA ALA A 27 3.74 -10.51 4.22
C ALA A 27 3.65 -9.12 3.56
N LEU A 28 3.04 -8.13 4.22
CA LEU A 28 2.97 -6.74 3.78
C LEU A 28 4.35 -6.08 3.77
N LEU A 29 5.18 -6.36 4.78
CA LEU A 29 6.56 -5.88 4.90
C LEU A 29 7.53 -6.63 3.97
N ALA A 30 7.37 -7.96 3.84
CA ALA A 30 8.28 -8.81 3.07
C ALA A 30 7.99 -8.81 1.56
N ILE A 31 6.73 -8.72 1.17
CA ILE A 31 6.36 -8.65 -0.24
C ILE A 31 6.32 -7.17 -0.57
N GLY A 32 7.11 -6.74 -1.56
CA GLY A 32 7.22 -5.34 -2.00
C GLY A 32 5.92 -4.69 -2.51
N ILE A 33 4.74 -5.21 -2.15
CA ILE A 33 3.41 -4.60 -2.28
C ILE A 33 3.39 -3.22 -1.61
N ILE A 34 3.86 -3.05 -0.37
CA ILE A 34 3.89 -1.70 0.25
C ILE A 34 4.75 -0.76 -0.60
N ARG A 35 5.94 -1.20 -1.01
CA ARG A 35 6.83 -0.41 -1.89
C ARG A 35 6.13 -0.06 -3.20
N LYS A 36 5.47 -1.03 -3.84
CA LYS A 36 4.77 -0.84 -5.11
C LYS A 36 3.57 0.09 -4.96
N LEU A 37 2.83 -0.02 -3.86
CA LEU A 37 1.69 0.84 -3.54
C LEU A 37 2.16 2.27 -3.29
N ALA A 38 3.19 2.45 -2.46
CA ALA A 38 3.79 3.74 -2.15
C ALA A 38 4.33 4.42 -3.42
N VAL A 39 5.06 3.69 -4.27
CA VAL A 39 5.53 4.19 -5.57
C VAL A 39 4.35 4.52 -6.49
N LYS A 40 3.34 3.66 -6.58
CA LYS A 40 2.17 3.89 -7.44
C LYS A 40 1.38 5.12 -7.02
N ILE A 41 1.16 5.30 -5.71
CA ILE A 41 0.50 6.48 -5.13
C ILE A 41 1.35 7.74 -5.38
N SER A 42 2.66 7.67 -5.11
CA SER A 42 3.59 8.78 -5.34
C SER A 42 3.66 9.19 -6.82
N MET A 43 3.66 8.22 -7.74
CA MET A 43 3.68 8.47 -9.19
C MET A 43 2.35 9.01 -9.73
N ASN A 44 1.23 8.73 -9.07
CA ASN A 44 -0.08 9.28 -9.44
C ASN A 44 -0.29 10.72 -8.95
N LEU A 45 0.55 11.18 -8.01
CA LEU A 45 0.52 12.52 -7.45
C LEU A 45 1.58 13.41 -8.15
N PRO A 46 1.18 14.28 -9.11
CA PRO A 46 2.14 15.09 -9.88
C PRO A 46 3.00 16.02 -9.01
N GLY A 47 2.45 16.49 -7.87
CA GLY A 47 3.18 17.33 -6.92
C GLY A 47 4.30 16.62 -6.15
N LEU A 48 4.17 15.30 -5.90
CA LEU A 48 5.22 14.50 -5.26
C LEU A 48 6.32 14.15 -6.25
N ARG A 49 5.95 13.78 -7.48
CA ARG A 49 6.89 13.55 -8.58
C ARG A 49 7.79 14.77 -8.83
N ALA A 50 7.21 15.97 -8.90
CA ALA A 50 7.96 17.20 -9.19
C ALA A 50 8.94 17.61 -8.07
N LYS A 51 8.72 17.16 -6.82
CA LYS A 51 9.63 17.44 -5.69
C LYS A 51 10.66 16.35 -5.47
N LEU A 52 10.29 15.09 -5.67
CA LEU A 52 11.16 13.93 -5.46
C LEU A 52 12.16 13.71 -6.60
N LEU A 53 11.76 13.94 -7.86
CA LEU A 53 12.67 13.75 -8.99
C LEU A 53 13.88 14.70 -8.90
N PRO A 54 13.72 16.02 -8.70
CA PRO A 54 14.87 16.91 -8.61
C PRO A 54 15.75 16.63 -7.37
N SER A 55 15.19 16.15 -6.26
CA SER A 55 15.99 15.82 -5.07
C SER A 55 16.80 14.53 -5.24
N LEU A 56 16.29 13.55 -5.98
CA LEU A 56 17.01 12.31 -6.27
C LEU A 56 18.11 12.54 -7.32
N PHE A 57 17.82 13.29 -8.38
CA PHE A 57 18.81 13.58 -9.44
C PHE A 57 19.84 14.65 -9.05
N ARG A 58 19.60 15.45 -8.00
CA ARG A 58 20.57 16.45 -7.52
C ARG A 58 21.75 15.84 -6.76
N ASN A 59 21.59 14.64 -6.21
CA ASN A 59 22.69 13.95 -5.50
C ASN A 59 23.57 13.09 -6.43
N GLU A 60 23.30 13.06 -7.74
CA GLU A 60 24.10 12.31 -8.72
C GLU A 60 24.88 13.22 -9.70
N MET A 61 24.92 14.53 -9.46
CA MET A 61 25.79 15.47 -10.19
C MET A 61 26.82 16.13 -9.28
#